data_AF-A0A378UCI5-F1
#
_entry.id   AF-A0A378UCI5-F1
#
_cell.length_a   1.000
_cell.length_b   1.000
_cell.length_c   1.000
_cell.angle_alpha   90.00
_cell.angle_beta   90.00
_cell.angle_gamma   90.00
#
_symmetry.space_group_name_H-M   'P 1'
#
loop_
_entity.id
_entity.type
_entity.pdbx_description
1 polymer ?
#
loop_
_entity_poly.entity_id
_entity_poly.type
_entity_poly.pdbx_seq_one_letter_code
_entity_poly.pdbx_strand_id
1 'polypeptide(L)'
;MLRLRAEGDGAGGWSLTVPEADAVDAGTCLHTVDVLSEEALAAARSRLNPAAGVMLSAVWSASTGQLALVVHHLAVDGVSWRIMLEDLNIAWVQHRGDQPVLLPRAGTSFTRWAALLSEYAYHPDVVEQADIWRRVTTIPASLPAPHPSEDTFATAGYLSEFLDAETTHMLLGEVPTAFHAGVQEILLIAFALAWTQYLGTGGAPIAIDVEGHGRQEDVVPVGPMTTTSTCPGRSGGSPPSTRWL
;
A
#
# COMPACT_ATOMS: atom_id res chain seq x y z
N MET A 1 -6.72 -11.28 -3.64
CA MET A 1 -7.43 -9.98 -3.47
C MET A 1 -7.97 -9.39 -4.77
N LEU A 2 -7.48 -9.79 -5.96
CA LEU A 2 -7.97 -9.30 -7.26
C LEU A 2 -9.46 -9.58 -7.57
N ARG A 3 -10.12 -10.41 -6.76
CA ARG A 3 -11.55 -10.73 -6.82
C ARG A 3 -12.38 -10.06 -5.72
N LEU A 4 -11.74 -9.24 -4.86
CA LEU A 4 -12.37 -8.56 -3.73
C LEU A 4 -13.58 -7.75 -4.20
N ARG A 5 -14.66 -7.77 -3.42
CA ARG A 5 -15.80 -6.84 -3.52
C ARG A 5 -15.85 -5.95 -2.29
N ALA A 6 -16.06 -4.66 -2.50
CA ALA A 6 -16.18 -3.66 -1.46
C ALA A 6 -17.55 -2.98 -1.57
N GLU A 7 -18.41 -3.24 -0.60
CA GLU A 7 -19.79 -2.72 -0.54
C GLU A 7 -19.99 -1.87 0.71
N GLY A 8 -20.89 -0.90 0.66
CA GLY A 8 -21.30 -0.17 1.85
C GLY A 8 -22.11 -1.09 2.77
N ASP A 9 -21.80 -1.12 4.06
CA ASP A 9 -22.48 -1.98 5.03
C ASP A 9 -23.86 -1.44 5.47
N GLY A 10 -24.30 -0.31 4.91
CA GLY A 10 -25.55 0.37 5.27
C GLY A 10 -25.48 1.17 6.59
N ALA A 11 -24.37 1.09 7.33
CA ALA A 11 -24.12 1.78 8.59
C ALA A 11 -23.03 2.87 8.48
N GLY A 12 -22.65 3.24 7.25
CA GLY A 12 -21.57 4.20 6.99
C GLY A 12 -20.16 3.60 7.07
N GLY A 13 -20.07 2.27 7.08
CA GLY A 13 -18.83 1.51 6.93
C GLY A 13 -18.79 0.72 5.61
N TRP A 14 -17.77 -0.12 5.49
CA TRP A 14 -17.50 -0.95 4.33
C TRP A 14 -17.43 -2.41 4.73
N SER A 15 -18.04 -3.28 3.93
CA SER A 15 -17.89 -4.73 4.01
C SER A 15 -17.06 -5.23 2.84
N LEU A 16 -16.08 -6.08 3.16
CA LEU A 16 -15.13 -6.63 2.20
C LEU A 16 -15.36 -8.13 2.08
N THR A 17 -15.65 -8.61 0.87
CA THR A 17 -15.85 -10.03 0.60
C THR A 17 -14.96 -10.50 -0.54
N VAL A 18 -14.48 -11.75 -0.47
CA VAL A 18 -13.61 -12.34 -1.48
C VAL A 18 -14.34 -13.58 -2.03
N PRO A 19 -15.01 -13.47 -3.20
CA PRO A 19 -15.69 -14.59 -3.89
C PRO A 19 -14.72 -15.70 -4.29
N GLU A 20 -15.24 -16.83 -4.79
CA GLU A 20 -14.45 -17.99 -5.25
C GLU A 20 -13.54 -17.71 -6.46
N ALA A 21 -12.58 -18.60 -6.75
CA ALA A 21 -11.42 -18.29 -7.61
C ALA A 21 -11.82 -18.10 -9.08
N ASP A 22 -12.94 -18.69 -9.47
CA ASP A 22 -13.60 -18.66 -10.77
C ASP A 22 -14.61 -17.51 -10.92
N ALA A 23 -14.77 -16.67 -9.89
CA ALA A 23 -15.75 -15.58 -9.89
C ALA A 23 -15.38 -14.40 -10.83
N VAL A 24 -14.16 -14.36 -11.36
CA VAL A 24 -13.67 -13.31 -12.26
C VAL A 24 -13.27 -13.93 -13.59
N ASP A 25 -13.92 -13.51 -14.67
CA ASP A 25 -13.52 -13.88 -16.02
C ASP A 25 -12.34 -12.99 -16.47
N ALA A 26 -11.15 -13.59 -16.54
CA ALA A 26 -9.92 -12.90 -16.94
C ALA A 26 -10.02 -12.29 -18.35
N GLY A 27 -10.81 -12.87 -19.26
CA GLY A 27 -11.03 -12.33 -20.61
C GLY A 27 -11.74 -10.98 -20.60
N THR A 28 -12.58 -10.71 -19.59
CA THR A 28 -13.26 -9.41 -19.43
C THR A 28 -12.36 -8.33 -18.86
N CYS A 29 -11.24 -8.70 -18.26
CA CYS A 29 -10.29 -7.76 -17.67
C CYS A 29 -9.28 -7.23 -18.69
N LEU A 30 -9.05 -7.94 -19.81
CA LEU A 30 -8.02 -7.61 -20.80
C LEU A 30 -8.61 -6.91 -22.03
N HIS A 31 -8.05 -5.74 -22.36
CA HIS A 31 -8.43 -4.98 -23.54
C HIS A 31 -7.24 -4.80 -24.47
N THR A 32 -7.41 -5.09 -25.75
CA THR A 32 -6.37 -4.86 -26.76
C THR A 32 -6.56 -3.48 -27.38
N VAL A 33 -5.44 -2.77 -27.56
CA VAL A 33 -5.36 -1.47 -28.23
C VAL A 33 -4.21 -1.47 -29.24
N ASP A 34 -4.24 -0.54 -30.18
CA ASP A 34 -3.14 -0.40 -31.15
C ASP A 34 -1.89 0.21 -30.52
N VAL A 35 -2.06 1.16 -29.59
CA VAL A 35 -0.99 1.86 -28.86
C VAL A 35 -1.43 2.11 -27.41
N LEU A 36 -0.52 1.97 -26.46
CA LEU A 36 -0.75 2.41 -25.08
C LEU A 36 -0.69 3.94 -25.00
N SER A 37 -1.86 4.57 -24.85
CA SER A 37 -2.00 6.02 -24.67
C SER A 37 -2.53 6.38 -23.28
N GLU A 38 -2.44 7.66 -22.90
CA GLU A 38 -3.02 8.16 -21.66
C GLU A 38 -4.54 7.94 -21.62
N GLU A 39 -5.24 8.09 -22.75
CA GLU A 39 -6.68 7.84 -22.86
C GLU A 39 -7.00 6.36 -22.61
N ALA A 40 -6.19 5.44 -23.14
CA ALA A 40 -6.36 4.01 -22.92
C ALA A 40 -6.17 3.64 -21.44
N LEU A 41 -5.18 4.24 -20.77
CA LEU A 41 -4.93 4.06 -19.34
C LEU A 41 -6.03 4.69 -18.48
N ALA A 42 -6.51 5.88 -18.84
CA ALA A 42 -7.63 6.54 -18.17
C ALA A 42 -8.91 5.70 -18.27
N ALA A 43 -9.18 5.13 -19.45
CA ALA A 43 -10.30 4.22 -19.66
C ALA A 43 -10.16 2.90 -18.86
N ALA A 44 -8.93 2.37 -18.73
CA ALA A 44 -8.67 1.20 -17.88
C ALA A 44 -8.94 1.50 -16.40
N ARG A 45 -8.49 2.66 -15.92
CA ARG A 45 -8.78 3.13 -14.56
C ARG A 45 -10.27 3.32 -14.31
N SER A 46 -11.01 3.89 -15.26
CA SER A 46 -12.46 4.11 -15.11
C SER A 46 -13.30 2.84 -15.12
N ARG A 47 -12.75 1.71 -15.61
CA ARG A 47 -13.41 0.40 -15.57
C ARG A 47 -13.34 -0.26 -14.19
N LEU A 48 -12.41 0.16 -13.33
CA LEU A 48 -12.33 -0.37 -11.98
C LEU A 48 -13.63 -0.09 -11.23
N ASN A 49 -14.19 -1.14 -10.64
CA ASN A 49 -15.42 -1.06 -9.87
C ASN A 49 -15.32 -2.02 -8.67
N PRO A 50 -14.84 -1.53 -7.52
CA PRO A 50 -14.71 -2.31 -6.30
C PRO A 50 -16.02 -2.97 -5.84
N ALA A 51 -17.17 -2.31 -6.03
CA ALA A 51 -18.46 -2.88 -5.65
C ALA A 51 -18.85 -4.08 -6.54
N ALA A 52 -18.56 -4.00 -7.83
CA ALA A 52 -18.78 -5.12 -8.76
C ALA A 52 -17.68 -6.21 -8.71
N GLY A 53 -16.61 -5.99 -7.95
CA GLY A 53 -15.46 -6.89 -7.88
C GLY A 53 -14.45 -6.75 -9.03
N VAL A 54 -14.58 -5.67 -9.83
CA VAL A 54 -13.64 -5.35 -10.90
C VAL A 54 -12.45 -4.60 -10.30
N MET A 55 -11.52 -5.35 -9.73
CA MET A 55 -10.32 -4.79 -9.07
C MET A 55 -9.11 -4.68 -10.00
N LEU A 56 -9.17 -5.23 -11.21
CA LEU A 56 -8.10 -5.23 -12.20
C LEU A 56 -8.67 -4.89 -13.59
N SER A 57 -7.97 -4.02 -14.33
CA SER A 57 -8.12 -3.87 -15.78
C SER A 57 -6.74 -3.88 -16.43
N ALA A 58 -6.59 -4.65 -17.49
CA ALA A 58 -5.35 -4.81 -18.24
C ALA A 58 -5.52 -4.26 -19.66
N VAL A 59 -4.47 -3.64 -20.19
CA VAL A 59 -4.43 -3.13 -21.56
C VAL A 59 -3.21 -3.69 -22.26
N TRP A 60 -3.42 -4.37 -23.39
CA TRP A 60 -2.38 -4.96 -24.21
C TRP A 60 -2.24 -4.21 -25.53
N SER A 61 -1.04 -3.76 -25.84
CA SER A 61 -0.68 -3.25 -27.17
C SER A 61 0.07 -4.32 -27.94
N ALA A 62 -0.61 -4.95 -28.90
CA ALA A 62 -0.02 -6.01 -29.70
C ALA A 62 1.11 -5.51 -30.62
N SER A 63 1.01 -4.26 -31.08
CA SER A 63 2.00 -3.64 -31.96
C SER A 63 3.35 -3.41 -31.28
N THR A 64 3.33 -3.07 -29.98
CA THR A 64 4.52 -2.77 -29.19
C THR A 64 4.92 -3.90 -28.24
N GLY A 65 4.06 -4.91 -28.05
CA GLY A 65 4.29 -5.99 -27.09
C GLY A 65 4.25 -5.52 -25.63
N GLN A 66 3.50 -4.46 -25.33
CA GLN A 66 3.44 -3.86 -24.00
C GLN A 66 2.11 -4.17 -23.29
N LEU A 67 2.21 -4.58 -22.02
CA LEU A 67 1.08 -4.83 -21.13
C LEU A 67 1.06 -3.78 -20.02
N ALA A 68 -0.04 -3.05 -19.89
CA ALA A 68 -0.33 -2.20 -18.75
C ALA A 68 -1.34 -2.89 -17.82
N LEU A 69 -1.02 -2.96 -16.53
CA LEU A 69 -1.91 -3.48 -15.48
C LEU A 69 -2.36 -2.34 -14.59
N VAL A 70 -3.67 -2.12 -14.49
CA VAL A 70 -4.29 -1.13 -13.60
C VAL A 70 -5.07 -1.89 -12.54
N VAL A 71 -4.59 -1.86 -11.30
CA VAL A 71 -5.18 -2.59 -10.17
C VAL A 71 -5.64 -1.59 -9.12
N HIS A 72 -6.82 -1.78 -8.56
CA HIS A 72 -7.32 -0.97 -7.47
C HIS A 72 -6.46 -1.18 -6.21
N HIS A 73 -6.08 -0.10 -5.51
CA HIS A 73 -5.17 -0.15 -4.36
C HIS A 73 -5.71 -0.98 -3.17
N LEU A 74 -7.02 -1.25 -3.12
CA LEU A 74 -7.61 -2.20 -2.18
C LEU A 74 -7.10 -3.64 -2.36
N ALA A 75 -6.59 -3.97 -3.55
CA ALA A 75 -6.17 -5.32 -3.90
C ALA A 75 -4.66 -5.46 -4.10
N VAL A 76 -3.90 -4.35 -4.11
CA VAL A 76 -2.46 -4.33 -4.36
C VAL A 76 -1.76 -3.24 -3.54
N ASP A 77 -0.51 -3.50 -3.16
CA ASP A 77 0.42 -2.56 -2.55
C ASP A 77 1.82 -2.72 -3.16
N GLY A 78 2.81 -1.95 -2.69
CA GLY A 78 4.19 -2.01 -3.19
C GLY A 78 4.82 -3.41 -3.12
N VAL A 79 4.51 -4.20 -2.09
CA VAL A 79 5.07 -5.55 -1.94
C VAL A 79 4.32 -6.57 -2.81
N SER A 80 3.00 -6.39 -2.97
CA SER A 80 2.13 -7.23 -3.80
C SER A 80 2.52 -7.16 -5.27
N TRP A 81 2.98 -6.00 -5.76
CA TRP A 81 3.47 -5.86 -7.12
C TRP A 81 4.62 -6.81 -7.43
N ARG A 82 5.59 -6.95 -6.51
CA ARG A 82 6.72 -7.88 -6.69
C ARG A 82 6.22 -9.31 -6.88
N ILE A 83 5.25 -9.72 -6.07
CA ILE A 83 4.69 -11.08 -6.07
C ILE A 83 3.87 -11.32 -7.34
N MET A 84 3.01 -10.37 -7.72
CA MET A 84 2.21 -10.48 -8.95
C MET A 84 3.09 -10.55 -10.21
N LEU A 85 4.15 -9.75 -10.27
CA LEU A 85 5.08 -9.77 -11.40
C LEU A 85 5.91 -11.06 -11.43
N GLU A 86 6.31 -11.59 -10.28
CA GLU A 86 6.97 -12.89 -10.17
C GLU A 86 6.06 -14.02 -10.67
N ASP A 87 4.81 -14.08 -10.19
CA ASP A 87 3.82 -15.08 -10.61
C ASP A 87 3.51 -14.97 -12.12
N LEU A 88 3.38 -13.75 -12.65
CA LEU A 88 3.16 -13.53 -14.09
C LEU A 88 4.34 -14.05 -14.92
N ASN A 89 5.57 -13.81 -14.47
CA ASN A 89 6.76 -14.32 -15.15
C ASN A 89 6.84 -15.85 -15.10
N ILE A 90 6.53 -16.47 -13.96
CA ILE A 90 6.49 -17.93 -13.81
C ILE A 90 5.45 -18.52 -14.78
N ALA A 91 4.23 -17.98 -14.78
CA ALA A 91 3.17 -18.43 -15.68
C ALA A 91 3.55 -18.26 -17.16
N TRP A 92 4.18 -17.14 -17.51
CA TRP A 92 4.62 -16.87 -18.87
C TRP A 92 5.69 -17.85 -19.35
N VAL A 93 6.70 -18.14 -18.52
CA VAL A 93 7.77 -19.10 -18.86
C VAL A 93 7.21 -20.51 -19.02
N GLN A 94 6.34 -20.95 -18.10
CA GLN A 94 5.69 -22.26 -18.17
C GLN A 94 4.82 -22.38 -19.44
N HIS A 95 4.03 -21.35 -19.74
CA HIS A 95 3.19 -21.32 -20.93
C HIS A 95 4.00 -21.39 -22.23
N ARG A 96 5.10 -20.62 -22.35
CA ARG A 96 5.96 -20.67 -23.54
C ARG A 96 6.71 -21.99 -23.71
N GLY A 97 6.88 -22.75 -22.63
CA GLY A 97 7.49 -24.08 -22.63
C GLY A 97 6.47 -25.21 -22.80
N ASP A 98 5.22 -24.91 -23.17
CA ASP A 98 4.10 -25.86 -23.27
C ASP A 98 3.87 -26.66 -21.98
N GLN A 99 4.24 -26.09 -20.83
CA GLN A 99 4.03 -26.68 -19.51
C GLN A 99 2.71 -26.19 -18.90
N PRO A 100 2.02 -27.02 -18.10
CA PRO A 100 0.88 -26.55 -17.33
C PRO A 100 1.31 -25.45 -16.36
N VAL A 101 0.51 -24.38 -16.26
CA VAL A 101 0.79 -23.28 -15.35
C VAL A 101 0.53 -23.72 -13.91
N LEU A 102 1.59 -23.80 -13.11
CA LEU A 102 1.59 -24.11 -11.69
C LEU A 102 2.30 -22.98 -10.93
N LEU A 103 1.51 -22.18 -10.22
CA LEU A 103 1.99 -21.09 -9.39
C LEU A 103 2.35 -21.58 -7.97
N PRO A 104 3.27 -20.89 -7.27
CA PRO A 104 3.52 -21.13 -5.85
C PRO A 104 2.22 -21.09 -5.03
N ARG A 105 2.12 -21.92 -3.98
CA ARG A 105 0.94 -21.88 -3.11
C ARG A 105 0.90 -20.54 -2.39
N ALA A 106 -0.27 -19.90 -2.41
CA ALA A 106 -0.51 -18.72 -1.59
C ALA A 106 -0.29 -19.04 -0.10
N GLY A 107 0.34 -18.11 0.61
CA GLY A 107 0.53 -18.18 2.05
C GLY A 107 -0.76 -17.84 2.82
N THR A 108 -0.63 -17.09 3.91
CA THR A 108 -1.78 -16.66 4.71
C THR A 108 -2.70 -15.73 3.91
N SER A 109 -4.00 -16.05 3.85
CA SER A 109 -4.97 -15.19 3.16
C SER A 109 -5.20 -13.87 3.91
N PHE A 110 -5.52 -12.80 3.19
CA PHE A 110 -5.86 -11.51 3.80
C PHE A 110 -6.98 -11.60 4.82
N THR A 111 -8.04 -12.37 4.54
CA THR A 111 -9.15 -12.57 5.49
C THR A 111 -8.66 -13.22 6.79
N ARG A 112 -7.78 -14.22 6.69
CA ARG A 112 -7.18 -14.86 7.87
C ARG A 112 -6.28 -13.89 8.63
N TRP A 113 -5.45 -13.13 7.91
CA TRP A 113 -4.58 -12.12 8.50
C TRP A 113 -5.36 -11.03 9.24
N ALA A 114 -6.41 -10.49 8.61
CA ALA A 114 -7.27 -9.47 9.22
C ALA A 114 -7.98 -9.98 10.48
N ALA A 115 -8.45 -11.23 10.48
CA ALA A 115 -9.02 -11.85 11.68
C ALA A 115 -8.00 -11.96 12.81
N LEU A 116 -6.77 -12.41 12.50
CA LEU A 116 -5.69 -12.51 13.47
C LEU A 116 -5.28 -11.14 14.04
N LEU A 117 -5.20 -10.11 13.20
CA LEU A 117 -4.95 -8.73 13.65
C LEU A 117 -6.08 -8.21 14.55
N SER A 118 -7.34 -8.52 14.21
CA SER A 118 -8.49 -8.15 15.03
C SER A 118 -8.47 -8.84 16.40
N GLU A 119 -8.02 -10.10 16.47
CA GLU A 119 -7.81 -10.81 17.73
C GLU A 119 -6.63 -10.18 18.51
N TYR A 120 -5.51 -9.93 17.83
CA TYR A 120 -4.30 -9.37 18.42
C TYR A 120 -4.49 -7.93 18.94
N ALA A 121 -5.43 -7.17 18.40
CA ALA A 121 -5.77 -5.83 18.88
C ALA A 121 -6.17 -5.79 20.36
N TYR A 122 -6.62 -6.91 20.93
CA TYR A 122 -6.97 -7.05 22.35
C TYR A 122 -5.85 -7.63 23.21
N HIS A 123 -4.67 -7.92 22.63
CA HIS A 123 -3.52 -8.41 23.39
C HIS A 123 -3.08 -7.35 24.42
N PRO A 124 -2.72 -7.72 25.66
CA PRO A 124 -2.35 -6.77 26.71
C PRO A 124 -1.27 -5.78 26.27
N ASP A 125 -0.22 -6.26 25.60
CA ASP A 125 0.87 -5.41 25.11
C ASP A 125 0.39 -4.33 24.13
N VAL A 126 -0.64 -4.60 23.31
CA VAL A 126 -1.21 -3.64 22.37
C VAL A 126 -2.11 -2.64 23.10
N VAL A 127 -2.95 -3.15 24.01
CA VAL A 127 -3.86 -2.32 24.80
C VAL A 127 -3.08 -1.34 25.68
N GLU A 128 -1.93 -1.75 26.22
CA GLU A 128 -1.04 -0.90 27.00
C GLU A 128 -0.49 0.29 26.18
N GLN A 129 -0.31 0.13 24.87
CA GLN A 129 0.10 1.24 23.99
C GLN A 129 -0.99 2.30 23.80
N ALA A 130 -2.26 2.02 24.10
CA ALA A 130 -3.37 2.93 23.80
C ALA A 130 -3.23 4.29 24.51
N ASP A 131 -2.65 4.34 25.71
CA ASP A 131 -2.36 5.61 26.41
C ASP A 131 -1.25 6.42 25.73
N ILE A 132 -0.24 5.75 25.18
CA ILE A 132 0.83 6.39 24.41
C ILE A 132 0.24 7.01 23.15
N TRP A 133 -0.55 6.24 22.40
CA TRP A 133 -1.22 6.70 21.20
C TRP A 133 -2.14 7.89 21.46
N ARG A 134 -2.94 7.85 22.54
CA ARG A 134 -3.77 8.99 22.95
C ARG A 134 -2.95 10.25 23.15
N ARG A 135 -1.80 10.17 23.84
CA ARG A 135 -0.90 11.33 24.01
C ARG A 135 -0.38 11.85 22.67
N VAL A 136 0.07 10.96 21.79
CA VAL A 136 0.59 11.34 20.46
C VAL A 136 -0.49 12.05 19.63
N THR A 137 -1.76 11.62 19.72
CA THR A 137 -2.87 12.29 19.01
C THR A 137 -3.22 13.69 19.54
N THR A 138 -2.73 14.07 20.73
CA THR A 138 -2.92 15.44 21.25
C THR A 138 -1.92 16.44 20.68
N ILE A 139 -0.87 15.98 20.00
CA ILE A 139 0.10 16.86 19.34
C ILE A 139 -0.60 17.56 18.17
N PRO A 140 -0.66 18.90 18.17
CA PRO A 140 -1.35 19.65 17.11
C PRO A 140 -0.63 19.46 15.76
N ALA A 141 -1.41 19.54 14.67
CA ALA A 141 -0.83 19.52 13.34
C ALA A 141 0.06 20.77 13.12
N SER A 142 1.25 20.56 12.58
CA SER A 142 2.21 21.63 12.30
C SER A 142 1.85 22.48 11.08
N LEU A 143 0.94 21.99 10.24
CA LEU A 143 0.49 22.65 9.01
C LEU A 143 -1.02 22.91 9.06
N PRO A 144 -1.51 23.96 8.37
CA PRO A 144 -2.95 24.19 8.20
C PRO A 144 -3.63 22.96 7.57
N ALA A 145 -4.89 22.74 7.95
CA ALA A 145 -5.68 21.71 7.32
C ALA A 145 -5.91 22.03 5.83
N PRO A 146 -5.84 21.03 4.94
CA PRO A 146 -6.11 21.21 3.52
C PRO A 146 -7.56 21.66 3.28
N HIS A 147 -7.78 22.48 2.25
CA HIS A 147 -9.10 22.86 1.74
C HIS A 147 -9.68 21.70 0.92
N PRO A 148 -10.73 20.99 1.38
CA PRO A 148 -11.16 19.73 0.74
C PRO A 148 -11.61 19.85 -0.72
N SER A 149 -12.02 21.04 -1.16
CA SER A 149 -12.42 21.32 -2.55
C SER A 149 -11.26 21.66 -3.48
N GLU A 150 -10.12 22.06 -2.94
CA GLU A 150 -8.98 22.62 -3.71
C GLU A 150 -7.73 21.74 -3.57
N ASP A 151 -7.45 21.28 -2.35
CA ASP A 151 -6.28 20.46 -2.00
C ASP A 151 -6.61 18.97 -2.16
N THR A 152 -6.86 18.58 -3.41
CA THR A 152 -7.11 17.19 -3.80
C THR A 152 -5.84 16.54 -4.32
N PHE A 153 -5.79 15.21 -4.33
CA PHE A 153 -4.67 14.49 -4.96
C PHE A 153 -4.50 14.86 -6.46
N ALA A 154 -5.60 15.19 -7.16
CA ALA A 154 -5.56 15.56 -8.56
C ALA A 154 -4.93 16.94 -8.82
N THR A 155 -4.91 17.81 -7.81
CA THR A 155 -4.38 19.17 -7.88
C THR A 155 -3.05 19.33 -7.16
N ALA A 156 -2.59 18.28 -6.46
CA ALA A 156 -1.31 18.28 -5.75
C ALA A 156 -0.12 18.50 -6.71
N GLY A 157 0.78 19.40 -6.32
CA GLY A 157 2.08 19.54 -6.97
C GLY A 157 3.09 18.52 -6.43
N TYR A 158 4.14 18.25 -7.20
CA TYR A 158 5.22 17.34 -6.81
C TYR A 158 6.56 18.08 -6.84
N LEU A 159 7.33 17.92 -5.76
CA LEU A 159 8.74 18.28 -5.71
C LEU A 159 9.53 17.00 -5.49
N SER A 160 10.57 16.80 -6.30
CA SER A 160 11.44 15.63 -6.21
C SER A 160 12.88 16.11 -6.09
N GLU A 161 13.57 15.58 -5.09
CA GLU A 161 14.98 15.84 -4.81
C GLU A 161 15.75 14.53 -4.76
N PHE A 162 17.04 14.60 -5.07
CA PHE A 162 17.91 13.44 -5.11
C PHE A 162 19.07 13.62 -4.15
N LEU A 163 19.37 12.56 -3.42
CA LEU A 163 20.61 12.46 -2.67
C LEU A 163 21.72 12.02 -3.62
N ASP A 164 22.91 12.61 -3.45
CA ASP A 164 24.08 12.17 -4.19
C ASP A 164 24.48 10.74 -3.80
N ALA A 165 25.35 10.13 -4.61
CA ALA A 165 25.77 8.74 -4.43
C ALA A 165 26.55 8.52 -3.14
N GLU A 166 27.33 9.51 -2.68
CA GLU A 166 28.13 9.41 -1.46
C GLU A 166 27.21 9.40 -0.23
N THR A 167 26.28 10.34 -0.16
CA THR A 167 25.24 10.41 0.88
C THR A 167 24.39 9.14 0.90
N THR A 168 23.97 8.66 -0.27
CA THR A 168 23.17 7.43 -0.38
C THR A 168 23.96 6.21 0.11
N HIS A 169 25.26 6.12 -0.19
CA HIS A 169 26.11 5.02 0.28
C HIS A 169 26.22 5.00 1.81
N MET A 170 26.48 6.16 2.42
CA MET A 170 26.54 6.29 3.88
C MET A 170 25.22 5.88 4.53
N LEU A 171 24.08 6.31 3.98
CA LEU A 171 22.74 5.99 4.47
C LEU A 171 22.39 4.49 4.38
N LEU A 172 22.92 3.78 3.38
CA LEU A 172 22.63 2.36 3.18
C LEU A 172 23.60 1.41 3.90
N GLY A 173 24.68 1.93 4.50
CA GLY A 173 25.71 1.09 5.13
C GLY A 173 26.21 1.62 6.47
N GLU A 174 27.07 2.63 6.42
CA GLU A 174 27.86 3.07 7.57
C GLU A 174 27.01 3.67 8.70
N VAL A 175 26.03 4.51 8.35
CA VAL A 175 25.20 5.21 9.34
C VAL A 175 24.25 4.24 10.08
N PRO A 176 23.47 3.37 9.40
CA PRO A 176 22.70 2.32 10.08
C PRO A 176 23.53 1.50 11.07
N THR A 177 24.74 1.12 10.66
CA THR A 177 25.66 0.31 11.48
C THR A 177 26.14 1.08 12.71
N ALA A 178 26.50 2.35 12.56
CA ALA A 178 27.00 3.18 13.66
C ALA A 178 25.92 3.44 14.74
N PHE A 179 24.66 3.65 14.32
CA PHE A 179 23.57 4.02 15.20
C PHE A 179 22.67 2.84 15.62
N HIS A 180 22.93 1.64 15.13
CA HIS A 180 22.09 0.45 15.34
C HIS A 180 20.62 0.73 14.96
N ALA A 181 20.44 1.43 13.84
CA ALA A 181 19.15 1.92 13.36
C ALA A 181 18.94 1.52 11.90
N GLY A 182 17.68 1.39 11.47
CA GLY A 182 17.33 1.20 10.07
C GLY A 182 17.47 2.50 9.27
N VAL A 183 17.64 2.37 7.94
CA VAL A 183 17.69 3.54 7.03
C VAL A 183 16.44 4.42 7.16
N GLN A 184 15.26 3.83 7.37
CA GLN A 184 14.00 4.56 7.52
C GLN A 184 13.98 5.42 8.79
N GLU A 185 14.56 4.93 9.89
CA GLU A 185 14.64 5.68 11.15
C GLU A 185 15.57 6.89 10.98
N ILE A 186 16.70 6.72 10.30
CA ILE A 186 17.65 7.81 10.01
C ILE A 186 16.97 8.88 9.15
N LEU A 187 16.25 8.48 8.10
CA LEU A 187 15.52 9.41 7.23
C LEU A 187 14.40 10.14 7.99
N LEU A 188 13.67 9.44 8.86
CA LEU A 188 12.61 10.04 9.68
C LEU A 188 13.19 11.05 10.68
N ILE A 189 14.32 10.74 11.32
CA ILE A 189 15.03 11.67 12.20
C ILE A 189 15.49 12.91 11.42
N ALA A 190 16.12 12.72 10.25
CA ALA A 190 16.56 13.83 9.41
C ALA A 190 15.38 14.72 8.99
N PHE A 191 14.25 14.11 8.62
CA PHE A 191 13.02 14.83 8.27
C PHE A 191 12.44 15.59 9.48
N ALA A 192 12.41 14.98 10.66
CA ALA A 192 11.95 15.60 11.89
C ALA A 192 12.81 16.81 12.29
N LEU A 193 14.13 16.71 12.14
CA LEU A 193 15.07 17.80 12.37
C LEU A 193 14.86 18.95 11.38
N ALA A 194 14.70 18.64 10.08
CA ALA A 194 14.42 19.63 9.06
C ALA A 194 13.11 20.38 9.35
N TRP A 195 12.05 19.67 9.76
CA TRP A 195 10.79 20.31 10.15
C TRP A 195 10.91 21.17 11.40
N THR A 196 11.64 20.71 12.40
CA THR A 196 11.88 21.48 13.63
C THR A 196 12.61 22.79 13.32
N GLN A 197 13.59 22.74 12.42
CA GLN A 197 14.30 23.93 11.94
C GLN A 197 13.38 24.86 11.15
N TYR A 198 12.58 24.33 10.23
CA TYR A 198 11.69 25.13 9.39
C TYR A 198 10.59 25.83 10.20
N LEU A 199 9.97 25.12 11.15
CA LEU A 199 8.88 25.68 11.96
C LEU A 199 9.38 26.65 13.04
N GLY A 200 10.68 26.60 13.37
CA GLY A 200 11.26 27.43 14.43
C GLY A 200 10.66 27.14 15.82
N THR A 201 10.18 25.92 16.05
CA THR A 201 9.35 25.57 17.23
C THR A 201 10.12 25.42 18.54
N GLY A 202 11.44 25.66 18.55
CA GLY A 202 12.25 25.62 19.77
C GLY A 202 12.24 24.26 20.49
N GLY A 203 12.01 23.16 19.76
CA GLY A 203 11.94 21.81 20.33
C GLY A 203 10.54 21.36 20.75
N ALA A 204 9.47 22.06 20.36
CA ALA A 204 8.12 21.52 20.52
C ALA A 204 7.96 20.20 19.74
N PRO A 205 7.21 19.21 20.27
CA PRO A 205 7.03 17.93 19.62
C PRO A 205 6.29 18.10 18.29
N ILE A 206 6.71 17.31 17.30
CA ILE A 206 6.01 17.17 16.02
C ILE A 206 5.45 15.75 15.93
N ALA A 207 4.33 15.59 15.22
CA ALA A 207 3.76 14.29 14.92
C ALA A 207 3.87 14.03 13.42
N ILE A 208 4.45 12.90 13.05
CA ILE A 208 4.62 12.48 11.67
C ILE A 208 3.82 11.18 11.47
N ASP A 209 2.89 11.21 10.53
CA ASP A 209 2.17 10.01 10.10
C ASP A 209 3.10 9.22 9.15
N VAL A 210 3.36 7.95 9.49
CA VAL A 210 4.23 7.06 8.70
C VAL A 210 3.40 5.89 8.19
N GLU A 211 3.49 5.61 6.89
CA GLU A 211 2.86 4.44 6.28
C GLU A 211 3.72 3.19 6.48
N GLY A 212 3.11 2.12 7.00
CA GLY A 212 3.72 0.79 7.09
C GLY A 212 2.99 -0.21 6.19
N HIS A 213 3.68 -1.26 5.76
CA HIS A 213 3.10 -2.29 4.89
C HIS A 213 2.12 -3.24 5.61
N GLY A 214 2.01 -3.18 6.95
CA GLY A 214 1.04 -3.97 7.72
C GLY A 214 1.29 -5.49 7.74
N ARG A 215 2.50 -5.95 7.39
CA ARG A 215 2.91 -7.37 7.37
C ARG A 215 3.92 -7.66 8.46
N GLN A 216 3.48 -7.62 9.71
CA GLN A 216 4.35 -7.89 10.84
C GLN A 216 4.29 -9.39 11.14
N GLU A 217 5.16 -10.16 10.49
CA GLU A 217 5.20 -11.63 10.64
C GLU A 217 5.54 -12.05 12.09
N ASP A 218 6.24 -11.20 12.83
CA ASP A 218 6.61 -11.42 14.23
C ASP A 218 5.46 -11.20 15.22
N VAL A 219 4.38 -10.54 14.79
CA VAL A 219 3.26 -10.15 15.66
C VAL A 219 2.27 -11.30 15.88
N VAL A 220 2.09 -12.16 14.87
CA VAL A 220 1.30 -13.39 15.00
C VAL A 220 2.03 -14.50 14.26
N PRO A 221 2.36 -15.64 14.90
CA PRO A 221 3.07 -16.72 14.24
C PRO A 221 2.17 -17.37 13.18
N VAL A 222 2.34 -16.95 11.93
CA VAL A 222 1.73 -17.52 10.74
C VAL A 222 2.80 -17.84 9.70
N GLY A 223 2.48 -18.76 8.78
CA GLY A 223 3.35 -19.00 7.62
C GLY A 223 3.52 -17.73 6.75
N PRO A 224 4.47 -17.73 5.80
CA PRO A 224 4.90 -16.54 5.08
C PRO A 224 3.73 -15.73 4.48
N MET A 225 3.79 -14.40 4.59
CA MET A 225 2.75 -13.50 4.08
C MET A 225 2.98 -13.16 2.61
N THR A 226 2.51 -14.04 1.73
CA THR A 226 2.67 -13.86 0.28
C THR A 226 1.54 -13.07 -0.37
N THR A 227 0.46 -12.71 0.34
CA THR A 227 -0.64 -11.95 -0.29
C THR A 227 -1.49 -11.18 0.71
N THR A 228 -1.11 -9.95 1.05
CA THR A 228 -1.99 -9.02 1.77
C THR A 228 -1.85 -7.62 1.20
N SER A 229 -2.90 -7.16 0.53
CA SER A 229 -3.10 -5.74 0.25
C SER A 229 -3.33 -4.99 1.56
N THR A 230 -2.95 -3.72 1.60
CA THR A 230 -3.16 -2.83 2.74
C THR A 230 -4.63 -2.78 3.16
N CYS A 231 -4.89 -2.57 4.45
CA CYS A 231 -6.14 -1.93 4.87
C CYS A 231 -6.16 -0.52 4.24
N PRO A 232 -7.20 -0.12 3.48
CA PRO A 232 -7.35 1.27 3.11
C PRO A 232 -7.47 2.10 4.39
N GLY A 233 -6.52 3.00 4.62
CA GLY A 233 -6.78 4.12 5.53
C GLY A 233 -8.06 4.80 5.06
N ARG A 234 -9.01 5.03 5.97
CA ARG A 234 -10.21 5.83 5.71
C ARG A 234 -9.77 7.15 5.06
N SER A 235 -10.03 7.31 3.75
CA SER A 235 -9.89 8.58 3.05
C SER A 235 -11.07 9.53 3.29
N GLY A 236 -11.82 9.31 4.39
CA GLY A 236 -12.96 10.13 4.80
C GLY A 236 -13.26 9.90 6.28
N GLY A 237 -12.79 10.80 7.12
CA GLY A 237 -13.01 10.82 8.56
C GLY A 237 -11.98 10.02 9.36
N SER A 238 -10.98 10.75 9.89
CA SER A 238 -9.91 10.37 10.83
C SER A 238 -9.14 9.06 10.55
N PRO A 239 -7.82 9.14 10.31
CA PRO A 239 -7.02 7.97 9.94
C PRO A 239 -6.75 7.05 11.14
N PRO A 240 -6.69 5.72 10.94
CA PRO A 240 -5.91 4.84 11.80
C PRO A 240 -4.45 4.92 11.33
N SER A 241 -3.70 5.87 11.86
CA SER A 241 -2.27 6.08 11.59
C SER A 241 -1.45 5.58 12.77
N THR A 242 -0.49 4.69 12.53
CA THR A 242 0.59 4.43 13.47
C THR A 242 1.58 5.61 13.37
N ARG A 243 1.41 6.62 14.23
CA ARG A 243 2.27 7.80 14.39
C ARG A 243 3.56 7.48 15.14
N TRP A 244 4.70 7.50 14.47
CA TRP A 244 5.96 7.50 15.19
C TRP A 244 6.35 8.93 15.56
N LEU A 245 7.01 9.06 16.71
CA LEU A 245 7.70 10.28 17.15
C LEU A 245 8.86 10.60 16.21
#